data_AF-A0A660PWJ5-F1
#
_entry.id   AF-A0A660PWJ5-F1
#
_cell.length_a   1.000
_cell.length_b   1.000
_cell.length_c   1.000
_cell.angle_alpha   90.00
_cell.angle_beta   90.00
_cell.angle_gamma   90.00
#
_symmetry.space_group_name_H-M   'P 1'
#
loop_
_entity.id
_entity.type
_entity.pdbx_description
1 polymer ?
#
loop_
_entity_poly.entity_id
_entity_poly.type
_entity_poly.pdbx_seq_one_letter_code
_entity_poly.pdbx_strand_id
1 'polypeptide(L)'
;MEGKLTREEVEAYYESLTLDERRQRLILEPRFRDAYNEITQAHRIVPVPQYFWEKWAAVLGPVATVLYQRLRQYCFYDPRTGQGENWCWPRQDTLAKEIGVGHRHTVMKALKLLEDYGFIKREKQFHKRGKRNMVKRGSDKYIIYFEIPLTKEDAIELFHRRMEEMIEESTDMSKFSTYRDFDVSKKSTYRENDVDNSSDMSKISTFTAVENFDSRIITRNISTNVNNVIRNKSGRKKSSFREHPAIANLSPDELDRKEFLATEIGEQLKRMSGNRDMSSHPSLGFHRRVAYLVPEAIIMEALAATRDAVDDQHGGRKLLRNGASAYFAGTIQKMAAREGIDLGIKRK
;
A
#
# COMPACT_ATOMS: atom_id res chain seq x y z
N MET A 1 48.09 -10.08 30.03
CA MET A 1 46.88 -10.56 30.71
C MET A 1 46.01 -9.35 31.00
N GLU A 2 45.12 -8.97 30.07
CA GLU A 2 44.11 -7.95 30.36
C GLU A 2 43.03 -8.63 31.20
N GLY A 3 43.00 -8.31 32.49
CA GLY A 3 41.96 -8.77 33.39
C GLY A 3 40.63 -8.19 32.94
N LYS A 4 39.66 -9.07 32.65
CA LYS A 4 38.28 -8.64 32.39
C LYS A 4 37.73 -8.07 33.70
N LEU A 5 37.37 -6.79 33.70
CA LEU A 5 36.60 -6.18 34.77
C LEU A 5 35.30 -6.95 34.99
N THR A 6 34.99 -7.22 36.25
CA THR A 6 33.72 -7.82 36.65
C THR A 6 32.58 -6.80 36.54
N ARG A 7 31.34 -7.28 36.40
CA ARG A 7 30.16 -6.40 36.29
C ARG A 7 30.00 -5.48 37.51
N GLU A 8 30.30 -6.00 38.70
CA GLU A 8 30.21 -5.27 39.96
C GLU A 8 31.21 -4.12 40.02
N GLU A 9 32.44 -4.33 39.53
CA GLU A 9 33.45 -3.27 39.44
C GLU A 9 33.06 -2.17 38.44
N VAL A 10 32.41 -2.53 37.33
CA VAL A 10 31.91 -1.57 36.34
C VAL A 10 30.73 -0.77 36.90
N GLU A 11 29.83 -1.40 37.66
CA GLU A 11 28.71 -0.73 38.32
C GLU A 11 29.21 0.25 39.40
N ALA A 12 30.14 -0.19 40.26
CA ALA A 12 30.76 0.67 41.28
C ALA A 12 31.53 1.86 40.65
N TYR A 13 32.24 1.61 39.56
CA TYR A 13 32.91 2.67 38.81
C TYR A 13 31.91 3.66 38.23
N TYR A 14 30.82 3.20 37.59
CA TYR A 14 29.76 4.07 37.07
C TYR A 14 29.12 4.93 38.17
N GLU A 15 28.83 4.33 39.32
CA GLU A 15 28.25 5.03 40.47
C GLU A 15 29.19 6.10 41.02
N SER A 16 30.51 5.89 40.96
CA SER A 16 31.52 6.86 41.40
C SER A 16 31.63 8.11 40.51
N LEU A 17 31.16 8.05 39.25
CA LEU A 17 31.21 9.19 38.33
C LEU A 17 30.11 10.20 38.62
N THR A 18 30.43 11.48 38.49
CA THR A 18 29.45 12.58 38.51
C THR A 18 28.54 12.54 37.27
N LEU A 19 27.39 13.23 37.31
CA LEU A 19 26.45 13.29 36.17
C LEU A 19 27.11 13.82 34.90
N ASP A 20 27.96 14.84 35.03
CA ASP A 20 28.67 15.45 33.89
C ASP A 20 29.73 14.52 33.32
N GLU A 21 30.48 13.82 34.18
CA GLU A 21 31.46 12.81 33.73
C GLU A 21 30.79 11.63 33.04
N ARG A 22 29.64 11.16 33.55
CA ARG A 22 28.83 10.12 32.89
C ARG A 22 28.40 10.59 31.50
N ARG A 23 27.91 11.82 31.38
CA ARG A 23 27.48 12.41 30.10
C ARG A 23 28.65 12.54 29.12
N GLN A 24 29.77 13.09 29.55
CA GLN A 24 30.95 13.25 28.70
C GLN A 24 31.49 11.90 28.22
N ARG A 25 31.67 10.95 29.14
CA ARG A 25 32.31 9.66 28.81
C ARG A 25 31.39 8.71 28.06
N LEU A 26 30.11 8.62 28.39
CA LEU A 26 29.24 7.56 27.84
C LEU A 26 28.32 8.05 26.71
N ILE A 27 27.98 9.34 26.68
CA ILE A 27 27.04 9.89 25.68
C ILE A 27 27.80 10.59 24.55
N LEU A 28 28.87 11.32 24.86
CA LEU A 28 29.56 12.19 23.89
C LEU A 28 30.77 11.54 23.22
N GLU A 29 31.44 10.58 23.87
CA GLU A 29 32.58 9.90 23.26
C GLU A 29 32.14 9.01 22.08
N PRO A 30 32.75 9.17 20.88
CA PRO A 30 32.37 8.42 19.69
C PRO A 30 32.41 6.90 19.86
N ARG A 31 33.33 6.36 20.68
CA ARG A 31 33.50 4.92 20.89
C ARG A 31 32.30 4.23 21.55
N PHE A 32 31.49 4.98 22.32
CA PHE A 32 30.28 4.44 22.95
C PHE A 32 29.01 4.76 22.17
N ARG A 33 29.11 5.55 21.09
CA ARG A 33 27.96 6.06 20.37
C ARG A 33 27.12 4.96 19.73
N ASP A 34 27.75 3.92 19.20
CA ASP A 34 27.02 2.80 18.58
C ASP A 34 26.28 1.96 19.62
N ALA A 35 26.95 1.60 20.72
CA ALA A 35 26.31 0.91 21.85
C ALA A 35 25.21 1.76 22.49
N TYR A 36 25.43 3.07 22.64
CA TYR A 36 24.44 4.02 23.12
C TYR A 36 23.23 4.09 22.17
N ASN A 37 23.45 4.19 20.86
CA ASN A 37 22.38 4.21 19.85
C ASN A 37 21.60 2.89 19.81
N GLU A 38 22.27 1.76 20.06
CA GLU A 38 21.65 0.44 20.16
C GLU A 38 20.74 0.36 21.41
N ILE A 39 21.26 0.76 22.58
CA ILE A 39 20.52 0.78 23.84
C ILE A 39 19.33 1.74 23.77
N THR A 40 19.56 2.97 23.30
CA THR A 40 18.52 4.00 23.17
C THR A 40 17.58 3.75 22.01
N GLN A 41 17.91 2.79 21.13
CA GLN A 41 17.20 2.52 19.90
C GLN A 41 17.01 3.80 19.08
N ALA A 42 18.07 4.62 18.95
CA ALA A 42 18.02 5.95 18.33
C ALA A 42 17.51 5.93 16.87
N HIS A 43 17.50 4.77 16.22
CA HIS A 43 16.92 4.57 14.89
C HIS A 43 15.37 4.48 14.90
N ARG A 44 14.73 4.30 16.06
CA ARG A 44 13.27 4.17 16.22
C ARG A 44 12.63 5.51 16.54
N ILE A 45 12.90 6.51 15.71
CA ILE A 45 12.26 7.83 15.78
C ILE A 45 10.93 7.74 15.05
N VAL A 46 9.85 8.18 15.70
CA VAL A 46 8.56 8.37 15.06
C VAL A 46 8.38 9.86 14.81
N PRO A 47 8.71 10.37 13.60
CA PRO A 47 8.50 11.76 13.30
C PRO A 47 7.00 12.06 13.25
N VAL A 48 6.63 13.15 13.90
CA VAL A 48 5.26 13.65 13.91
C VAL A 48 5.25 15.07 13.37
N PRO A 49 4.50 15.33 12.29
CA PRO A 49 4.38 16.65 11.68
C PRO A 49 4.07 17.75 12.70
N GLN A 50 4.61 18.94 12.49
CA GLN A 50 4.40 20.11 13.32
C GLN A 50 2.91 20.44 13.50
N TYR A 51 2.11 20.25 12.44
CA TYR A 51 0.66 20.41 12.45
C TYR A 51 -0.04 19.66 13.61
N PHE A 52 0.39 18.44 13.94
CA PHE A 52 -0.17 17.69 15.06
C PHE A 52 0.11 18.36 16.41
N TRP A 53 1.30 18.92 16.59
CA TRP A 53 1.64 19.61 17.83
C TRP A 53 0.86 20.91 17.98
N GLU A 54 0.68 21.65 16.90
CA GLU A 54 -0.01 22.95 16.91
C GLU A 54 -1.53 22.80 17.07
N LYS A 55 -2.15 21.86 16.34
CA LYS A 55 -3.61 21.75 16.26
C LYS A 55 -4.19 20.68 17.18
N TRP A 56 -3.47 19.58 17.40
CA TRP A 56 -4.03 18.39 18.04
C TRP A 56 -3.52 18.13 19.45
N ALA A 57 -2.26 18.41 19.76
CA ALA A 57 -1.70 18.07 21.08
C ALA A 57 -2.47 18.73 22.24
N ALA A 58 -2.91 19.97 22.07
CA ALA A 58 -3.74 20.67 23.06
C ALA A 58 -5.14 20.05 23.21
N VAL A 59 -5.76 19.62 22.11
CA VAL A 59 -7.10 19.03 22.08
C VAL A 59 -7.09 17.61 22.67
N LEU A 60 -6.10 16.81 22.30
CA LEU A 60 -5.94 15.43 22.78
C LEU A 60 -5.47 15.38 24.24
N GLY A 61 -4.68 16.37 24.64
CA GLY A 61 -4.00 16.38 25.93
C GLY A 61 -2.82 15.39 25.98
N PRO A 62 -1.98 15.50 27.02
CA PRO A 62 -0.68 14.84 27.07
C PRO A 62 -0.78 13.31 27.00
N VAL A 63 -1.78 12.72 27.67
CA VAL A 63 -1.92 11.26 27.73
C VAL A 63 -2.29 10.67 26.37
N ALA A 64 -3.28 11.24 25.67
CA ALA A 64 -3.67 10.73 24.36
C ALA A 64 -2.59 11.00 23.31
N THR A 65 -1.89 12.13 23.40
CA THR A 65 -0.73 12.43 22.56
C THR A 65 0.39 11.40 22.72
N VAL A 66 0.85 11.13 23.94
CA VAL A 66 1.90 10.13 24.20
C VAL A 66 1.42 8.74 23.82
N LEU A 67 0.15 8.42 24.06
CA LEU A 67 -0.42 7.14 23.68
C LEU A 67 -0.42 6.94 22.15
N TYR A 68 -0.81 7.95 21.38
CA TYR A 68 -0.77 7.88 19.92
C TYR A 68 0.66 7.68 19.40
N GLN A 69 1.63 8.43 19.95
CA GLN A 69 3.05 8.25 19.65
C GLN A 69 3.50 6.81 19.95
N ARG A 70 3.11 6.27 21.10
CA ARG A 70 3.47 4.92 21.49
C ARG A 70 2.85 3.87 20.58
N LEU A 71 1.58 4.05 20.20
CA LEU A 71 0.90 3.18 19.23
C LEU A 71 1.57 3.23 17.85
N ARG A 72 2.04 4.39 17.40
CA ARG A 72 2.83 4.51 16.17
C ARG A 72 4.19 3.83 16.27
N GLN A 73 4.84 3.84 17.44
CA GLN A 73 6.09 3.09 17.65
C GLN A 73 5.90 1.57 17.58
N TYR A 74 4.72 1.07 17.95
CA TYR A 74 4.37 -0.35 17.76
C TYR A 74 4.18 -0.73 16.30
N CYS A 75 3.75 0.22 15.47
CA CYS A 75 3.66 0.05 14.03
C CYS A 75 5.07 0.09 13.45
N PHE A 76 5.66 -1.08 13.22
CA PHE A 76 7.01 -1.18 12.70
C PHE A 76 7.01 -0.96 11.18
N TYR A 77 7.92 -0.09 10.74
CA TYR A 77 8.42 -0.11 9.36
C TYR A 77 9.70 -0.95 9.37
N ASP A 78 9.65 -2.11 8.74
CA ASP A 78 10.86 -2.91 8.51
C ASP A 78 11.58 -2.34 7.29
N PRO A 79 12.77 -1.73 7.42
CA PRO A 79 13.48 -1.18 6.27
C PRO A 79 14.08 -2.27 5.36
N ARG A 80 14.29 -3.49 5.85
CA ARG A 80 14.84 -4.59 5.05
C ARG A 80 13.80 -5.23 4.15
N THR A 81 12.58 -5.37 4.67
CA THR A 81 11.48 -5.82 3.85
C THR A 81 10.84 -4.63 3.15
N GLY A 82 10.67 -3.46 3.75
CA GLY A 82 9.85 -2.37 3.23
C GLY A 82 8.36 -2.57 3.49
N GLN A 83 8.01 -3.42 4.47
CA GLN A 83 6.63 -3.59 4.93
C GLN A 83 6.42 -2.72 6.17
N GLY A 84 5.41 -1.85 6.11
CA GLY A 84 4.89 -1.13 7.27
C GLY A 84 3.59 -1.77 7.71
N GLU A 85 3.55 -2.29 8.94
CA GLU A 85 2.27 -2.67 9.55
C GLU A 85 1.67 -1.43 10.20
N ASN A 86 0.45 -1.06 9.82
CA ASN A 86 -0.28 0.06 10.41
C ASN A 86 -1.20 -0.38 11.56
N TRP A 87 -0.97 -1.55 12.15
CA TRP A 87 -1.80 -2.08 13.21
C TRP A 87 -0.97 -2.75 14.30
N CYS A 88 -1.51 -2.79 15.52
CA CYS A 88 -0.89 -3.46 16.67
C CYS A 88 -1.95 -4.00 17.64
N TRP A 89 -1.57 -4.85 18.61
CA TRP A 89 -2.50 -5.42 19.62
C TRP A 89 -2.00 -5.35 21.08
N PRO A 90 -1.31 -4.28 21.52
CA PRO A 90 -0.84 -4.20 22.90
C PRO A 90 -2.01 -4.23 23.90
N ARG A 91 -1.80 -4.89 25.04
CA ARG A 91 -2.79 -4.86 26.13
C ARG A 91 -2.86 -3.45 26.71
N GLN A 92 -4.04 -3.02 27.13
CA GLN A 92 -4.22 -1.70 27.76
C GLN A 92 -3.39 -1.53 29.02
N ASP A 93 -3.17 -2.60 29.79
CA ASP A 93 -2.30 -2.58 30.97
C ASP A 93 -0.83 -2.42 30.59
N THR A 94 -0.41 -2.98 29.45
CA THR A 94 0.94 -2.75 28.89
C THR A 94 1.09 -1.30 28.46
N LEU A 95 0.12 -0.77 27.70
CA LEU A 95 0.11 0.64 27.29
C LEU A 95 0.17 1.58 28.49
N ALA A 96 -0.63 1.31 29.52
CA ALA A 96 -0.66 2.11 30.75
C ALA A 96 0.72 2.21 31.40
N LYS A 97 1.41 1.07 31.57
CA LYS A 97 2.77 1.03 32.13
C LYS A 97 3.76 1.81 31.28
N GLU A 98 3.71 1.63 29.96
CA GLU A 98 4.66 2.26 29.04
C GLU A 98 4.51 3.78 28.96
N ILE A 99 3.29 4.30 29.08
CA ILE A 99 3.04 5.75 29.10
C ILE A 99 3.07 6.34 30.52
N GLY A 100 3.44 5.55 31.54
CA GLY A 100 3.57 6.01 32.93
C GLY A 100 2.25 6.31 33.64
N VAL A 101 1.15 5.69 33.21
CA VAL A 101 -0.18 5.91 33.79
C VAL A 101 -0.60 4.75 34.68
N GLY A 102 -0.95 5.04 35.94
CA GLY A 102 -1.26 4.02 36.94
C GLY A 102 -2.57 3.26 36.73
N HIS A 103 -3.48 3.77 35.90
CA HIS A 103 -4.81 3.18 35.70
C HIS A 103 -5.15 2.94 34.23
N ARG A 104 -5.52 1.69 33.91
CA ARG A 104 -5.98 1.31 32.56
C ARG A 104 -7.17 2.14 32.08
N HIS A 105 -8.03 2.60 32.99
CA HIS A 105 -9.22 3.37 32.64
C HIS A 105 -8.86 4.70 31.97
N THR A 106 -7.74 5.31 32.34
CA THR A 106 -7.22 6.51 31.70
C THR A 106 -6.79 6.22 30.26
N VAL A 107 -6.12 5.08 30.03
CA VAL A 107 -5.80 4.61 28.67
C VAL A 107 -7.07 4.36 27.86
N MET A 108 -8.09 3.75 28.45
CA MET A 108 -9.38 3.53 27.77
C MET A 108 -10.04 4.84 27.32
N LYS A 109 -10.04 5.88 28.17
CA LYS A 109 -10.56 7.21 27.81
C LYS A 109 -9.75 7.83 26.67
N ALA A 110 -8.42 7.78 26.76
CA ALA A 110 -7.53 8.30 25.74
C ALA A 110 -7.69 7.57 24.39
N LEU A 111 -7.81 6.24 24.41
CA LEU A 111 -8.08 5.44 23.21
C LEU A 111 -9.42 5.82 22.57
N LYS A 112 -10.45 6.07 23.38
CA LYS A 112 -11.75 6.52 22.86
C LYS A 112 -11.61 7.89 22.20
N LEU A 113 -10.91 8.83 22.83
CA LEU A 113 -10.67 10.16 22.28
C LEU A 113 -9.94 10.10 20.93
N LEU A 114 -8.90 9.27 20.84
CA LEU A 114 -8.16 9.06 19.58
C LEU A 114 -9.04 8.43 18.50
N GLU A 115 -9.94 7.53 18.86
CA GLU A 115 -10.91 6.92 17.94
C GLU A 115 -11.96 7.93 17.47
N ASP A 116 -12.49 8.75 18.39
CA ASP A 116 -13.50 9.78 18.10
C ASP A 116 -12.97 10.84 17.12
N TYR A 117 -11.67 11.15 17.18
CA TYR A 117 -11.01 12.08 16.26
C TYR A 117 -10.35 11.41 15.03
N GLY A 118 -10.50 10.09 14.86
CA GLY A 118 -10.03 9.40 13.66
C GLY A 118 -8.53 9.14 13.59
N PHE A 119 -7.80 9.19 14.71
CA PHE A 119 -6.38 8.79 14.76
C PHE A 119 -6.19 7.27 14.74
N ILE A 120 -7.16 6.55 15.29
CA ILE A 120 -7.13 5.10 15.37
C ILE A 120 -8.51 4.49 15.09
N LYS A 121 -8.52 3.20 14.75
CA LYS A 121 -9.73 2.38 14.71
C LYS A 121 -9.52 1.13 15.57
N ARG A 122 -10.50 0.80 16.41
CA ARG A 122 -10.42 -0.38 17.30
C ARG A 122 -11.26 -1.54 16.80
N GLU A 123 -10.62 -2.69 16.63
CA GLU A 123 -11.25 -3.96 16.29
C GLU A 123 -11.22 -4.89 17.50
N LYS A 124 -12.40 -5.21 18.05
CA LYS A 124 -12.52 -6.16 19.16
C LYS A 124 -12.25 -7.58 18.65
N GLN A 125 -11.24 -8.24 19.20
CA GLN A 125 -10.96 -9.63 18.86
C GLN A 125 -11.61 -10.60 19.83
N PHE A 126 -12.17 -11.67 19.28
CA PHE A 126 -12.81 -12.74 20.02
C PHE A 126 -12.22 -14.07 19.55
N HIS A 127 -11.78 -14.89 20.49
CA HIS A 127 -11.26 -16.23 20.19
C HIS A 127 -12.17 -17.28 20.85
N LYS A 128 -12.54 -18.30 20.08
CA LYS A 128 -13.23 -19.48 20.62
C LYS A 128 -12.20 -20.39 21.28
N ARG A 129 -12.44 -20.79 22.53
CA ARG A 129 -11.54 -21.70 23.25
C ARG A 129 -12.24 -23.03 23.55
N GLY A 130 -11.77 -24.10 22.90
CA GLY A 130 -12.08 -25.50 23.25
C GLY A 130 -13.50 -26.00 22.93
N LYS A 131 -13.77 -27.27 23.31
CA LYS A 131 -14.99 -28.06 23.02
C LYS A 131 -16.31 -27.45 23.52
N ARG A 132 -16.27 -26.48 24.44
CA ARG A 132 -17.47 -25.87 25.06
C ARG A 132 -17.95 -24.58 24.37
N ASN A 133 -17.38 -24.20 23.23
CA ASN A 133 -17.82 -23.03 22.44
C ASN A 133 -17.85 -21.69 23.21
N MET A 134 -17.05 -21.56 24.28
CA MET A 134 -16.94 -20.29 25.02
C MET A 134 -16.09 -19.30 24.22
N VAL A 135 -16.65 -18.11 23.99
CA VAL A 135 -15.98 -16.99 23.34
C VAL A 135 -15.26 -16.17 24.40
N LYS A 136 -13.92 -16.12 24.35
CA LYS A 136 -13.12 -15.26 25.22
C LYS A 136 -12.68 -14.02 24.45
N ARG A 137 -12.84 -12.85 25.06
CA ARG A 137 -12.33 -11.59 24.51
C ARG A 137 -10.80 -11.60 24.52
N GLY A 138 -10.19 -11.37 23.36
CA GLY A 138 -8.76 -11.20 23.18
C GLY A 138 -8.33 -9.74 23.45
N SER A 139 -7.07 -9.43 23.14
CA SER A 139 -6.63 -8.04 23.06
C SER A 139 -7.35 -7.34 21.91
N ASP A 140 -7.74 -6.08 22.11
CA ASP A 140 -8.26 -5.28 21.00
C ASP A 140 -7.11 -5.06 19.98
N LYS A 141 -7.43 -5.15 18.69
CA LYS A 141 -6.52 -4.77 17.60
C LYS A 141 -6.74 -3.29 17.31
N TYR A 142 -5.66 -2.53 17.23
CA TYR A 142 -5.66 -1.11 16.91
C TYR A 142 -5.13 -0.96 15.50
N ILE A 143 -5.88 -0.27 14.64
CA ILE A 143 -5.41 0.22 13.34
C ILE A 143 -5.08 1.70 13.54
N ILE A 144 -3.88 2.10 13.14
CA ILE A 144 -3.32 3.41 13.40
C ILE A 144 -3.20 4.14 12.06
N TYR A 145 -3.82 5.31 11.98
CA TYR A 145 -3.69 6.17 10.81
C TYR A 145 -2.42 7.02 10.96
N PHE A 146 -1.56 6.94 9.95
CA PHE A 146 -0.32 7.73 9.90
C PHE A 146 -0.58 9.12 9.32
N GLU A 147 -1.61 9.26 8.47
CA GLU A 147 -2.15 10.58 8.15
C GLU A 147 -2.79 11.17 9.41
N ILE A 148 -2.40 12.41 9.73
CA ILE A 148 -3.03 13.15 10.82
C ILE A 148 -4.36 13.70 10.30
N PRO A 149 -5.49 13.44 10.99
CA PRO A 149 -6.77 14.01 10.60
C PRO A 149 -6.69 15.53 10.61
N LEU A 150 -7.33 16.19 9.65
CA LEU A 150 -7.45 17.65 9.66
C LEU A 150 -8.47 18.07 10.72
N THR A 151 -8.25 19.25 11.31
CA THR A 151 -9.30 19.91 12.08
C THR A 151 -10.48 20.24 11.17
N LYS A 152 -11.66 20.50 11.73
CA LYS A 152 -12.84 20.80 10.92
C LYS A 152 -12.63 22.08 10.11
N GLU A 153 -12.00 23.06 10.72
CA GLU A 153 -11.69 24.36 10.14
C GLU A 153 -10.74 24.20 8.94
N ASP A 154 -9.64 23.49 9.13
CA ASP A 154 -8.63 23.30 8.08
C ASP A 154 -9.18 22.36 6.96
N ALA A 155 -10.05 21.40 7.30
CA ALA A 155 -10.71 20.54 6.32
C ALA A 155 -11.69 21.31 5.43
N ILE A 156 -12.44 22.26 6.00
CA ILE A 156 -13.33 23.16 5.25
C ILE A 156 -12.51 24.05 4.32
N GLU A 157 -11.41 24.64 4.81
CA GLU A 157 -10.52 25.46 3.99
C GLU A 157 -9.95 24.67 2.80
N LEU A 158 -9.48 23.44 3.05
CA LEU A 158 -8.96 22.57 1.99
C LEU A 158 -10.05 22.22 0.97
N PHE A 159 -11.29 22.01 1.43
CA PHE A 159 -12.42 21.76 0.53
C PHE A 159 -12.77 22.98 -0.32
N HIS A 160 -12.75 24.18 0.25
CA HIS A 160 -12.94 25.42 -0.51
C HIS A 160 -11.88 25.61 -1.60
N ARG A 161 -10.59 25.44 -1.26
CA ARG A 161 -9.50 25.53 -2.24
C ARG A 161 -9.67 24.51 -3.37
N ARG A 162 -10.05 23.27 -3.03
CA ARG A 162 -10.26 22.24 -4.04
C ARG A 162 -11.44 22.56 -4.96
N MET A 163 -12.51 23.15 -4.43
CA MET A 163 -13.64 23.61 -5.23
C MET A 163 -13.26 24.77 -6.14
N GLU A 164 -12.47 25.73 -5.66
CA GLU A 164 -11.96 26.85 -6.46
C GLU A 164 -11.11 26.35 -7.63
N GLU A 165 -10.17 25.43 -7.37
CA GLU A 165 -9.37 24.77 -8.42
C GLU A 165 -10.26 24.09 -9.48
N MET A 166 -11.27 23.33 -9.05
CA MET A 166 -12.20 22.67 -9.97
C MET A 166 -13.01 23.68 -10.81
N ILE A 167 -13.40 24.81 -10.23
CA ILE A 167 -14.12 25.87 -10.95
C ILE A 167 -13.17 26.52 -11.97
N GLU A 168 -11.94 26.83 -11.60
CA GLU A 168 -10.92 27.39 -12.51
C GLU A 168 -10.61 26.44 -13.67
N GLU A 169 -10.37 25.16 -13.38
CA GLU A 169 -10.17 24.11 -14.40
C GLU A 169 -11.37 24.00 -15.36
N SER A 170 -12.60 24.07 -14.83
CA SER A 170 -13.82 24.02 -15.66
C SER A 170 -14.02 25.29 -16.51
N THR A 171 -13.59 26.44 -16.00
CA THR A 171 -13.69 27.74 -16.69
C THR A 171 -12.65 27.84 -17.80
N ASP A 172 -11.45 27.29 -17.62
CA ASP A 172 -10.44 27.21 -18.67
C ASP A 172 -10.79 26.18 -19.76
N MET A 173 -11.47 25.08 -19.41
CA MET A 173 -12.02 24.15 -20.40
C MET A 173 -13.12 24.79 -21.28
N SER A 174 -13.85 25.79 -20.77
CA SER A 174 -14.81 26.57 -21.56
C SER A 174 -14.13 27.49 -22.59
N LYS A 175 -12.89 27.95 -22.31
CA LYS A 175 -12.08 28.73 -23.27
C LYS A 175 -11.44 27.85 -24.36
N PHE A 176 -11.25 26.55 -24.10
CA PHE A 176 -10.76 25.60 -25.10
C PHE A 176 -11.86 25.12 -26.07
N SER A 177 -13.14 25.27 -25.71
CA SER A 177 -14.27 24.89 -26.57
C SER A 177 -14.51 25.86 -27.74
N THR A 178 -13.96 27.08 -27.71
CA THR A 178 -14.05 28.05 -28.81
C THR A 178 -12.99 27.85 -29.91
N TYR A 179 -12.09 26.87 -29.76
CA TYR A 179 -11.08 26.48 -30.75
C TYR A 179 -11.38 25.11 -31.39
N ARG A 180 -12.66 24.78 -31.59
CA ARG A 180 -13.10 23.65 -32.43
C ARG A 180 -13.97 24.11 -33.59
N ASP A 181 -13.46 25.07 -34.35
CA ASP A 181 -13.75 25.21 -35.77
C ASP A 181 -12.42 25.51 -36.45
N PHE A 182 -12.17 24.88 -37.61
CA PHE A 182 -10.89 24.80 -38.33
C PHE A 182 -9.89 23.75 -37.78
N ASP A 183 -9.95 22.52 -38.30
CA ASP A 183 -9.20 22.19 -39.52
C ASP A 183 -9.53 20.76 -39.97
N VAL A 184 -10.32 20.65 -41.04
CA VAL A 184 -10.52 19.37 -41.74
C VAL A 184 -9.23 19.12 -42.50
N SER A 185 -8.33 18.34 -41.91
CA SER A 185 -7.06 17.98 -42.53
C SER A 185 -7.31 17.30 -43.89
N LYS A 186 -7.13 18.05 -44.97
CA LYS A 186 -6.94 17.48 -46.30
C LYS A 186 -5.64 16.68 -46.26
N LYS A 187 -5.75 15.37 -46.49
CA LYS A 187 -4.62 14.47 -46.71
C LYS A 187 -3.75 15.05 -47.84
N SER A 188 -2.57 15.54 -47.51
CA SER A 188 -1.48 15.73 -48.47
C SER A 188 -0.62 14.48 -48.43
N THR A 189 -0.65 13.73 -49.52
CA THR A 189 0.36 12.75 -49.88
C THR A 189 1.60 13.48 -50.38
N TYR A 190 2.78 12.95 -50.00
CA TYR A 190 4.12 13.30 -50.48
C TYR A 190 4.80 14.54 -49.86
N ARG A 191 5.76 14.28 -48.97
CA ARG A 191 7.03 15.02 -48.92
C ARG A 191 8.18 14.03 -48.77
N GLU A 192 9.02 14.05 -49.80
CA GLU A 192 10.41 13.62 -49.83
C GLU A 192 11.19 14.67 -49.02
N ASN A 193 11.72 14.32 -47.85
CA ASN A 193 12.86 14.98 -47.22
C ASN A 193 13.31 14.16 -46.01
N ASP A 194 14.62 13.99 -45.90
CA ASP A 194 15.30 13.15 -44.93
C ASP A 194 14.97 13.54 -43.48
N VAL A 195 14.70 12.51 -42.67
CA VAL A 195 14.47 12.64 -41.24
C VAL A 195 15.81 12.78 -40.55
N ASP A 196 16.12 14.01 -40.12
CA ASP A 196 17.29 14.30 -39.30
C ASP A 196 17.09 13.69 -37.90
N ASN A 197 17.79 12.59 -37.62
CA ASN A 197 17.82 11.92 -36.32
C ASN A 197 18.71 12.71 -35.36
N SER A 198 18.21 13.83 -34.83
CA SER A 198 18.83 14.48 -33.67
C SER A 198 18.18 13.98 -32.37
N SER A 199 19.03 13.50 -31.47
CA SER A 199 18.66 12.87 -30.21
C SER A 199 18.50 13.92 -29.11
N ASP A 200 17.42 14.68 -29.15
CA ASP A 200 17.03 15.51 -28.00
C ASP A 200 16.28 14.67 -26.97
N MET A 201 17.08 14.05 -26.10
CA MET A 201 16.64 13.45 -24.84
C MET A 201 16.15 14.55 -23.91
N SER A 202 14.89 14.97 -24.09
CA SER A 202 14.16 15.73 -23.10
C SER A 202 14.05 14.88 -21.82
N LYS A 203 14.76 15.29 -20.78
CA LYS A 203 14.63 14.77 -19.41
C LYS A 203 13.28 15.23 -18.86
N ILE A 204 12.20 14.64 -19.34
CA ILE A 204 10.89 14.74 -18.68
C ILE A 204 10.95 13.75 -17.51
N SER A 205 11.33 14.27 -16.35
CA SER A 205 11.14 13.60 -15.07
C SER A 205 9.64 13.42 -14.86
N THR A 206 9.15 12.20 -15.08
CA THR A 206 7.81 11.78 -14.68
C THR A 206 7.77 11.58 -13.17
N PHE A 207 7.64 12.68 -12.42
CA PHE A 207 7.06 12.66 -11.09
C PHE A 207 5.55 12.39 -11.21
N THR A 208 5.18 11.15 -11.52
CA THR A 208 3.84 10.65 -11.23
C THR A 208 4.02 9.65 -10.11
N ALA A 209 3.82 10.12 -8.88
CA ALA A 209 3.84 9.32 -7.68
C ALA A 209 2.73 8.27 -7.76
N VAL A 210 3.05 7.09 -8.30
CA VAL A 210 2.29 5.88 -8.04
C VAL A 210 2.54 5.56 -6.56
N GLU A 211 1.49 5.65 -5.74
CA GLU A 211 1.52 5.19 -4.36
C GLU A 211 2.10 3.77 -4.32
N ASN A 212 3.24 3.61 -3.64
CA ASN A 212 3.90 2.32 -3.46
C ASN A 212 3.08 1.44 -2.51
N PHE A 213 1.97 0.87 -3.00
CA PHE A 213 1.15 -0.06 -2.24
C PHE A 213 1.70 -1.49 -2.33
N ASP A 214 1.94 -2.06 -1.15
CA ASP A 214 2.55 -3.37 -0.97
C ASP A 214 1.86 -4.47 -1.81
N SER A 215 2.56 -4.96 -2.84
CA SER A 215 2.10 -6.04 -3.74
C SER A 215 2.28 -7.44 -3.14
N ARG A 216 2.82 -7.54 -1.91
CA ARG A 216 3.27 -8.79 -1.30
C ARG A 216 2.17 -9.63 -0.64
N ILE A 217 1.11 -9.00 -0.14
CA ILE A 217 -0.02 -9.74 0.46
C ILE A 217 -0.90 -10.35 -0.62
N ILE A 218 -1.02 -9.67 -1.76
CA ILE A 218 -1.98 -10.01 -2.82
C ILE A 218 -1.45 -11.15 -3.70
N THR A 219 -0.16 -11.16 -4.03
CA THR A 219 0.42 -12.21 -4.87
C THR A 219 0.43 -13.61 -4.22
N ARG A 220 0.50 -13.71 -2.89
CA ARG A 220 0.54 -15.00 -2.15
C ARG A 220 -0.78 -15.78 -2.20
N ASN A 221 -1.93 -15.08 -2.21
CA ASN A 221 -3.25 -15.73 -2.27
C ASN A 221 -3.72 -15.99 -3.72
N ILE A 222 -3.09 -15.37 -4.71
CA ILE A 222 -3.52 -15.44 -6.12
C ILE A 222 -2.94 -16.64 -6.87
N SER A 223 -1.69 -17.05 -6.60
CA SER A 223 -1.09 -18.20 -7.29
C SER A 223 -1.86 -19.51 -7.05
N THR A 224 -2.56 -19.64 -5.93
CA THR A 224 -3.43 -20.80 -5.65
C THR A 224 -4.80 -20.73 -6.35
N ASN A 225 -5.21 -19.56 -6.84
CA ASN A 225 -6.52 -19.34 -7.48
C ASN A 225 -6.50 -19.53 -9.00
N VAL A 226 -5.36 -19.32 -9.64
CA VAL A 226 -5.19 -19.53 -11.09
C VAL A 226 -5.44 -20.99 -11.48
N ASN A 227 -5.04 -21.95 -10.63
CA ASN A 227 -5.27 -23.38 -10.87
C ASN A 227 -6.69 -23.87 -10.53
N ASN A 228 -7.52 -23.07 -9.83
CA ASN A 228 -8.86 -23.50 -9.39
C ASN A 228 -9.94 -23.33 -10.46
N VAL A 229 -9.63 -22.72 -11.61
CA VAL A 229 -10.59 -22.56 -12.72
C VAL A 229 -10.85 -23.89 -13.43
N ILE A 230 -9.96 -24.88 -13.32
CA ILE A 230 -10.03 -26.13 -14.10
C ILE A 230 -10.68 -27.32 -13.32
N ARG A 231 -10.88 -27.24 -11.99
CA ARG A 231 -11.15 -28.45 -11.16
C ARG A 231 -12.44 -28.48 -10.31
N ASN A 232 -13.51 -27.76 -10.64
CA ASN A 232 -14.78 -27.89 -9.90
C ASN A 232 -15.82 -28.70 -10.68
N LYS A 233 -15.78 -30.04 -10.51
CA LYS A 233 -16.72 -31.03 -11.06
C LYS A 233 -17.96 -31.32 -10.18
N SER A 234 -18.32 -30.48 -9.20
CA SER A 234 -19.42 -30.77 -8.27
C SER A 234 -20.53 -29.71 -8.19
N GLY A 235 -21.64 -30.00 -8.87
CA GLY A 235 -23.00 -29.99 -8.31
C GLY A 235 -23.69 -28.70 -7.87
N ARG A 236 -23.06 -27.51 -7.89
CA ARG A 236 -23.75 -26.24 -7.58
C ARG A 236 -23.91 -25.40 -8.84
N LYS A 237 -25.16 -25.07 -9.19
CA LYS A 237 -25.55 -24.06 -10.21
C LYS A 237 -24.85 -22.73 -9.92
N LYS A 238 -23.60 -22.58 -10.35
CA LYS A 238 -22.96 -21.27 -10.48
C LYS A 238 -23.46 -20.73 -11.81
N SER A 239 -24.01 -19.53 -11.80
CA SER A 239 -24.33 -18.81 -13.03
C SER A 239 -23.14 -18.96 -13.97
N SER A 240 -23.40 -19.54 -15.15
CA SER A 240 -22.31 -19.74 -16.09
C SER A 240 -21.75 -18.36 -16.42
N PHE A 241 -20.43 -18.23 -16.60
CA PHE A 241 -19.83 -16.94 -16.95
C PHE A 241 -20.53 -16.31 -18.18
N ARG A 242 -21.10 -17.14 -19.06
CA ARG A 242 -21.93 -16.74 -20.22
C ARG A 242 -23.25 -16.04 -19.86
N GLU A 243 -23.78 -16.23 -18.66
CA GLU A 243 -25.02 -15.59 -18.19
C GLU A 243 -24.78 -14.20 -17.58
N HIS A 244 -23.53 -13.70 -17.56
CA HIS A 244 -23.28 -12.36 -17.04
C HIS A 244 -23.93 -11.30 -17.97
N PRO A 245 -24.69 -10.32 -17.44
CA PRO A 245 -25.41 -9.36 -18.27
C PRO A 245 -24.50 -8.54 -19.19
N ALA A 246 -23.25 -8.28 -18.75
CA ALA A 246 -22.25 -7.60 -19.57
C ALA A 246 -21.78 -8.40 -20.80
N ILE A 247 -22.02 -9.72 -20.83
CA ILE A 247 -21.64 -10.60 -21.96
C ILE A 247 -22.84 -10.88 -22.85
N ALA A 248 -24.03 -11.02 -22.26
CA ALA A 248 -25.27 -11.32 -22.98
C ALA A 248 -25.64 -10.24 -24.02
N ASN A 249 -25.21 -8.99 -23.82
CA ASN A 249 -25.54 -7.86 -24.68
C ASN A 249 -24.46 -7.54 -25.73
N LEU A 250 -23.36 -8.30 -25.81
CA LEU A 250 -22.29 -8.02 -26.77
C LEU A 250 -22.63 -8.55 -28.17
N SER A 251 -22.28 -7.76 -29.18
CA SER A 251 -22.35 -8.20 -30.57
C SER A 251 -21.31 -9.31 -30.86
N PRO A 252 -21.53 -10.16 -31.89
CA PRO A 252 -20.56 -11.18 -32.29
C PRO A 252 -19.14 -10.62 -32.51
N ASP A 253 -19.04 -9.46 -33.17
CA ASP A 253 -17.74 -8.81 -33.43
C ASP A 253 -17.04 -8.38 -32.14
N GLU A 254 -17.79 -7.91 -31.14
CA GLU A 254 -17.22 -7.58 -29.83
C GLU A 254 -16.77 -8.82 -29.07
N LEU A 255 -17.53 -9.93 -29.15
CA LEU A 255 -17.13 -11.21 -28.54
C LEU A 255 -15.78 -11.67 -29.11
N ASP A 256 -15.61 -11.61 -30.44
CA ASP A 256 -14.36 -11.98 -31.11
C ASP A 256 -13.21 -11.06 -30.71
N ARG A 257 -13.45 -9.74 -30.62
CA ARG A 257 -12.45 -8.78 -30.10
C ARG A 257 -12.04 -9.08 -28.65
N LYS A 258 -12.99 -9.40 -27.77
CA LYS A 258 -12.70 -9.76 -26.38
C LYS A 258 -11.95 -11.08 -26.26
N GLU A 259 -12.24 -12.04 -27.13
CA GLU A 259 -11.51 -13.32 -27.17
C GLU A 259 -10.08 -13.15 -27.71
N PHE A 260 -9.90 -12.30 -28.71
CA PHE A 260 -8.57 -11.90 -29.19
C PHE A 260 -7.77 -11.23 -28.08
N LEU A 261 -8.35 -10.25 -27.37
CA LEU A 261 -7.72 -9.57 -26.25
C LEU A 261 -7.32 -10.55 -25.13
N ALA A 262 -8.17 -11.53 -24.81
CA ALA A 262 -7.84 -12.55 -23.81
C ALA A 262 -6.62 -13.40 -24.20
N THR A 263 -6.47 -13.69 -25.50
CA THR A 263 -5.33 -14.41 -26.05
C THR A 263 -4.08 -13.54 -26.02
N GLU A 264 -4.19 -12.28 -26.43
CA GLU A 264 -3.11 -11.29 -26.42
C GLU A 264 -2.55 -11.08 -25.01
N ILE A 265 -3.40 -10.90 -23.99
CA ILE A 265 -2.97 -10.83 -22.58
C ILE A 265 -2.12 -12.06 -22.22
N GLY A 266 -2.57 -13.26 -22.62
CA GLY A 266 -1.86 -14.50 -22.37
C GLY A 266 -0.49 -14.58 -23.05
N GLU A 267 -0.41 -14.15 -24.30
CA GLU A 267 0.86 -14.12 -25.04
C GLU A 267 1.84 -13.10 -24.47
N GLN A 268 1.38 -11.89 -24.14
CA GLN A 268 2.24 -10.86 -23.56
C GLN A 268 2.84 -11.32 -22.23
N LEU A 269 2.04 -11.92 -21.34
CA LEU A 269 2.53 -12.45 -20.06
C LEU A 269 3.50 -13.63 -20.26
N LYS A 270 3.27 -14.47 -21.27
CA LYS A 270 4.21 -15.55 -21.66
C LYS A 270 5.56 -14.98 -22.08
N ARG A 271 5.56 -13.97 -22.97
CA ARG A 271 6.78 -13.28 -23.42
C ARG A 271 7.54 -12.67 -22.25
N MET A 272 6.83 -12.00 -21.33
CA MET A 272 7.43 -11.45 -20.10
C MET A 272 8.05 -12.52 -19.19
N SER A 273 7.47 -13.73 -19.15
CA SER A 273 8.01 -14.85 -18.37
C SER A 273 9.17 -15.60 -19.04
N GLY A 274 9.58 -15.20 -20.25
CA GLY A 274 10.60 -15.88 -21.03
C GLY A 274 10.15 -17.20 -21.69
N ASN A 275 8.87 -17.55 -21.60
CA ASN A 275 8.35 -18.76 -22.21
C ASN A 275 7.97 -18.51 -23.69
N ARG A 276 8.64 -19.21 -24.61
CA ARG A 276 8.41 -19.10 -26.07
C ARG A 276 7.48 -20.18 -26.64
N ASP A 277 6.88 -21.00 -25.79
CA ASP A 277 5.95 -22.05 -26.24
C ASP A 277 4.66 -21.43 -26.82
N MET A 278 4.27 -21.90 -28.02
CA MET A 278 3.06 -21.50 -28.74
C MET A 278 1.76 -22.06 -28.15
N SER A 279 1.83 -22.90 -27.11
CA SER A 279 0.62 -23.38 -26.41
C SER A 279 -0.27 -22.23 -25.89
N SER A 280 -1.54 -22.48 -25.61
CA SER A 280 -2.37 -21.49 -24.93
C SER A 280 -1.88 -21.25 -23.49
N HIS A 281 -2.01 -20.02 -22.98
CA HIS A 281 -1.63 -19.72 -21.59
C HIS A 281 -2.49 -20.52 -20.59
N PRO A 282 -1.92 -21.13 -19.53
CA PRO A 282 -2.67 -21.98 -18.58
C PRO A 282 -3.81 -21.23 -17.88
N SER A 283 -3.68 -19.91 -17.73
CA SER A 283 -4.66 -19.00 -17.15
C SER A 283 -5.67 -18.40 -18.15
N LEU A 284 -5.83 -18.95 -19.36
CA LEU A 284 -6.70 -18.36 -20.39
C LEU A 284 -8.14 -18.09 -19.90
N GLY A 285 -8.69 -18.97 -19.06
CA GLY A 285 -10.01 -18.77 -18.45
C GLY A 285 -10.11 -17.53 -17.54
N PHE A 286 -9.00 -17.13 -16.91
CA PHE A 286 -8.92 -15.87 -16.16
C PHE A 286 -8.80 -14.67 -17.10
N HIS A 287 -7.98 -14.75 -18.15
CA HIS A 287 -7.81 -13.66 -19.12
C HIS A 287 -9.11 -13.34 -19.85
N ARG A 288 -9.91 -14.36 -20.20
CA ARG A 288 -11.27 -14.16 -20.73
C ARG A 288 -12.11 -13.32 -19.77
N ARG A 289 -12.18 -13.70 -18.49
CA ARG A 289 -12.93 -12.93 -17.48
C ARG A 289 -12.49 -11.47 -17.42
N VAL A 290 -11.18 -11.24 -17.43
CA VAL A 290 -10.62 -9.89 -17.44
C VAL A 290 -11.04 -9.14 -18.71
N ALA A 291 -10.84 -9.71 -19.90
CA ALA A 291 -11.18 -9.07 -21.17
C ALA A 291 -12.66 -8.68 -21.26
N TYR A 292 -13.57 -9.57 -20.82
CA TYR A 292 -15.01 -9.33 -20.89
C TYR A 292 -15.55 -8.36 -19.82
N LEU A 293 -14.97 -8.35 -18.62
CA LEU A 293 -15.52 -7.60 -17.49
C LEU A 293 -14.79 -6.28 -17.21
N VAL A 294 -13.54 -6.16 -17.65
CA VAL A 294 -12.69 -5.01 -17.35
C VAL A 294 -12.52 -4.13 -18.59
N PRO A 295 -12.68 -2.80 -18.46
CA PRO A 295 -12.32 -1.85 -19.51
C PRO A 295 -10.89 -2.05 -20.03
N GLU A 296 -10.71 -1.95 -21.34
CA GLU A 296 -9.42 -2.22 -22.00
C GLU A 296 -8.30 -1.29 -21.49
N ALA A 297 -8.61 -0.03 -21.19
CA ALA A 297 -7.66 0.91 -20.61
C ALA A 297 -7.02 0.40 -19.31
N ILE A 298 -7.82 -0.21 -18.43
CA ILE A 298 -7.35 -0.76 -17.14
C ILE A 298 -6.50 -2.03 -17.37
N ILE A 299 -6.86 -2.83 -18.37
CA ILE A 299 -6.08 -4.01 -18.76
C ILE A 299 -4.69 -3.58 -19.24
N MET A 300 -4.63 -2.55 -20.10
CA MET A 300 -3.37 -2.02 -20.62
C MET A 300 -2.52 -1.38 -19.52
N GLU A 301 -3.12 -0.65 -18.60
CA GLU A 301 -2.44 -0.10 -17.42
C GLU A 301 -1.85 -1.22 -16.55
N ALA A 302 -2.60 -2.30 -16.30
CA ALA A 302 -2.12 -3.45 -15.54
C ALA A 302 -0.98 -4.21 -16.26
N LEU A 303 -1.03 -4.31 -17.59
CA LEU A 303 0.03 -4.92 -18.40
C LEU A 303 1.31 -4.06 -18.38
N ALA A 304 1.19 -2.73 -18.51
CA ALA A 304 2.31 -1.80 -18.39
C ALA A 304 2.97 -1.91 -17.01
N ALA A 305 2.19 -1.87 -15.94
CA ALA A 305 2.70 -2.04 -14.58
C ALA A 305 3.36 -3.42 -14.35
N THR A 306 2.90 -4.46 -15.06
CA THR A 306 3.52 -5.79 -15.00
C THR A 306 4.86 -5.82 -15.76
N ARG A 307 4.93 -5.15 -16.91
CA ARG A 307 6.16 -4.99 -17.69
C ARG A 307 7.23 -4.27 -16.87
N ASP A 308 6.89 -3.13 -16.27
CA ASP A 308 7.82 -2.37 -15.43
C ASP A 308 8.38 -3.22 -14.28
N ALA A 309 7.51 -4.01 -13.64
CA ALA A 309 7.92 -4.89 -12.55
C ALA A 309 8.81 -6.06 -13.00
N VAL A 310 8.65 -6.54 -14.23
CA VAL A 310 9.52 -7.55 -14.86
C VAL A 310 10.87 -6.94 -15.25
N ASP A 311 10.87 -5.71 -15.77
CA ASP A 311 12.11 -4.99 -16.10
C ASP A 311 12.91 -4.64 -14.84
N ASP A 312 12.24 -4.28 -13.74
CA ASP A 312 12.86 -4.15 -12.42
C ASP A 312 13.48 -5.45 -11.91
N GLN A 313 12.85 -6.60 -12.19
CA GLN A 313 13.41 -7.90 -11.86
C GLN A 313 14.64 -8.23 -12.69
N HIS A 314 14.62 -7.99 -14.00
CA HIS A 314 15.79 -8.17 -14.86
C HIS A 314 16.94 -7.26 -14.45
N GLY A 315 16.63 -6.05 -13.95
CA GLY A 315 17.62 -5.13 -13.37
C GLY A 315 18.08 -5.47 -11.96
N GLY A 316 17.65 -6.59 -11.36
CA GLY A 316 18.04 -7.02 -10.01
C GLY A 316 17.48 -6.15 -8.87
N ARG A 317 16.55 -5.23 -9.15
CA ARG A 317 15.98 -4.31 -8.17
C ARG A 317 14.89 -4.98 -7.31
N LYS A 318 14.11 -5.91 -7.89
CA LYS A 318 12.96 -6.54 -7.21
C LYS A 318 12.66 -7.95 -7.74
N LEU A 319 12.44 -8.93 -6.87
CA LEU A 319 12.05 -10.29 -7.28
C LEU A 319 10.52 -10.45 -7.38
N LEU A 320 9.99 -10.84 -8.55
CA LEU A 320 8.60 -11.29 -8.67
C LEU A 320 8.46 -12.73 -8.19
N ARG A 321 8.08 -12.89 -6.92
CA ARG A 321 8.00 -14.19 -6.24
C ARG A 321 7.18 -15.26 -6.97
N ASN A 322 6.17 -14.87 -7.73
CA ASN A 322 5.22 -15.78 -8.41
C ASN A 322 5.15 -15.55 -9.93
N GLY A 323 6.13 -14.84 -10.51
CA GLY A 323 6.19 -14.50 -11.94
C GLY A 323 5.20 -13.42 -12.40
N ALA A 324 5.30 -13.06 -13.68
CA ALA A 324 4.53 -11.98 -14.32
C ALA A 324 3.01 -12.21 -14.25
N SER A 325 2.53 -13.40 -14.56
CA SER A 325 1.07 -13.68 -14.58
C SER A 325 0.42 -13.53 -13.21
N ALA A 326 1.11 -13.88 -12.11
CA ALA A 326 0.59 -13.69 -10.76
C ALA A 326 0.61 -12.21 -10.34
N TYR A 327 1.62 -11.46 -10.77
CA TYR A 327 1.69 -10.02 -10.54
C TYR A 327 0.56 -9.30 -11.28
N PHE A 328 0.38 -9.57 -12.57
CA PHE A 328 -0.73 -9.06 -13.38
C PHE A 328 -2.09 -9.35 -12.74
N ALA A 329 -2.34 -10.60 -12.34
CA ALA A 329 -3.58 -10.98 -11.69
C ALA A 329 -3.80 -10.22 -10.37
N GLY A 330 -2.74 -9.90 -9.63
CA GLY A 330 -2.81 -9.05 -8.44
C GLY A 330 -3.15 -7.61 -8.77
N THR A 331 -2.45 -7.00 -9.73
CA THR A 331 -2.65 -5.62 -10.14
C THR A 331 -4.05 -5.39 -10.69
N ILE A 332 -4.52 -6.24 -11.61
CA ILE A 332 -5.85 -6.11 -12.21
C ILE A 332 -6.98 -6.29 -11.19
N GLN A 333 -6.81 -7.16 -10.18
CA GLN A 333 -7.78 -7.31 -9.09
C GLN A 333 -7.84 -6.07 -8.18
N LYS A 334 -6.73 -5.35 -8.01
CA LYS A 334 -6.72 -4.08 -7.27
C LYS A 334 -7.44 -3.00 -8.07
N MET A 335 -7.10 -2.84 -9.35
CA MET A 335 -7.71 -1.84 -10.22
C MET A 335 -9.21 -2.08 -10.41
N ALA A 336 -9.62 -3.32 -10.68
CA ALA A 336 -11.03 -3.69 -10.77
C ALA A 336 -11.79 -3.38 -9.47
N ALA A 337 -11.18 -3.63 -8.30
CA ALA A 337 -11.80 -3.30 -7.01
C ALA A 337 -11.94 -1.78 -6.78
N ARG A 338 -11.00 -0.97 -7.28
CA ARG A 338 -11.08 0.50 -7.22
C ARG A 338 -12.26 1.03 -8.05
N GLU A 339 -12.48 0.44 -9.23
CA GLU A 339 -13.59 0.80 -10.12
C GLU A 339 -14.92 0.09 -9.79
N GLY A 340 -14.98 -0.68 -8.70
CA GLY A 340 -16.19 -1.41 -8.30
C GLY A 340 -16.58 -2.58 -9.21
N ILE A 341 -15.65 -3.12 -10.00
CA ILE A 341 -15.87 -4.23 -10.93
C ILE A 341 -15.66 -5.58 -10.22
N ASP A 342 -16.71 -6.39 -10.11
CA ASP A 342 -16.62 -7.76 -9.57
C ASP A 342 -16.18 -8.77 -10.65
N LEU A 343 -14.97 -9.32 -10.48
CA LEU A 343 -14.44 -10.37 -11.37
C LEU A 343 -15.01 -11.77 -11.09
N GLY A 344 -15.81 -11.93 -10.03
CA GLY A 344 -16.37 -13.21 -9.60
C GLY A 344 -15.32 -14.19 -9.06
N ILE A 345 -14.17 -13.68 -8.62
CA ILE A 345 -13.05 -14.47 -8.09
C ILE A 345 -13.03 -14.31 -6.58
N LYS A 346 -13.30 -15.39 -5.85
CA LYS A 346 -13.20 -15.38 -4.38
C LYS A 346 -11.74 -15.18 -3.97
N ARG A 347 -11.44 -14.07 -3.30
CA ARG A 347 -10.18 -13.90 -2.57
C ARG A 347 -10.11 -15.00 -1.51
N LYS A 348 -9.12 -15.88 -1.62
CA LYS A 348 -8.82 -16.87 -0.59
C LYS A 348 -8.03 -16.22 0.53
#